data_AF-A0A9N9H9H4-F1
#
_entry.id   AF-A0A9N9H9H4-F1
#
_cell.length_a   1.000
_cell.length_b   1.000
_cell.length_c   1.000
_cell.angle_alpha   90.00
_cell.angle_beta   90.00
_cell.angle_gamma   90.00
#
_symmetry.space_group_name_H-M   'P 1'
#
loop_
_entity.id
_entity.type
_entity.pdbx_description
1 polymer ?
#
loop_
_entity_poly.entity_id
_entity_poly.type
_entity_poly.pdbx_seq_one_letter_code
_entity_poly.pdbx_strand_id
1 'polypeptide(L)'
;GGSASTNCSHDSISKRLGVKKFGGEFVRKGSIIIRQRGTTYKGGKGVFFGRDYTVHAEYDGTVKYYKRFRGRVNRTFVESDADQGNLEYMTINTKKSFPCHGINPIETLYFASEFVKIHCQGLINRGYIISEVENGEVWKLEKKDP
;
A
#
# COMPACT_ATOMS: atom_id res chain seq x y z
N GLY A 1 14.75 -42.04 -48.94
CA GLY A 1 14.28 -40.66 -49.17
C GLY A 1 14.61 -39.86 -47.94
N GLY A 2 15.64 -39.03 -48.00
CA GLY A 2 16.04 -38.14 -46.91
C GLY A 2 15.30 -36.81 -47.06
N SER A 3 14.38 -36.52 -46.15
CA SER A 3 13.76 -35.21 -46.04
C SER A 3 14.70 -34.32 -45.23
N ALA A 4 15.46 -33.47 -45.92
CA ALA A 4 16.21 -32.41 -45.30
C ALA A 4 15.23 -31.50 -44.54
N SER A 5 15.43 -31.34 -43.24
CA SER A 5 14.75 -30.33 -42.45
C SER A 5 15.22 -28.96 -42.92
N THR A 6 14.45 -28.33 -43.81
CA THR A 6 14.61 -26.94 -44.24
C THR A 6 14.73 -26.05 -43.00
N ASN A 7 15.92 -25.50 -42.80
CA ASN A 7 16.36 -24.47 -41.85
C ASN A 7 15.21 -23.66 -41.22
N CYS A 8 14.67 -24.13 -40.10
CA CYS A 8 13.74 -23.35 -39.28
C CYS A 8 14.53 -22.46 -38.30
N SER A 9 14.95 -21.29 -38.74
CA SER A 9 15.31 -20.19 -37.82
C SER A 9 14.03 -19.64 -37.20
N HIS A 10 13.49 -20.36 -36.22
CA HIS A 10 12.29 -19.98 -35.48
C HIS A 10 12.67 -19.13 -34.26
N ASP A 11 13.14 -17.91 -34.53
CA ASP A 11 13.51 -16.98 -33.46
C ASP A 11 12.25 -16.38 -32.83
N SER A 12 12.11 -16.58 -31.53
CA SER A 12 10.99 -16.02 -30.78
C SER A 12 11.20 -14.53 -30.48
N ILE A 13 10.12 -13.74 -30.56
CA ILE A 13 10.14 -12.31 -30.20
C ILE A 13 10.61 -12.13 -28.75
N SER A 14 11.46 -11.12 -28.53
CA SER A 14 12.00 -10.78 -27.21
C SER A 14 10.88 -10.51 -26.18
N LYS A 15 11.00 -11.11 -25.00
CA LYS A 15 9.98 -11.05 -23.94
C LYS A 15 10.20 -9.91 -22.93
N ARG A 16 11.20 -9.06 -23.16
CA ARG A 16 11.56 -7.88 -22.33
C ARG A 16 11.65 -8.17 -20.82
N LEU A 17 12.17 -9.35 -20.48
CA LEU A 17 12.43 -9.77 -19.10
C LEU A 17 13.54 -8.92 -18.46
N GLY A 18 13.64 -8.97 -17.13
CA GLY A 18 14.66 -8.30 -16.36
C GLY A 18 14.11 -7.35 -15.30
N VAL A 19 15.04 -6.63 -14.68
CA VAL A 19 14.78 -5.61 -13.66
C VAL A 19 14.15 -4.38 -14.30
N LYS A 20 13.14 -3.81 -13.63
CA LYS A 20 12.42 -2.59 -14.04
C LYS A 20 12.64 -1.44 -13.07
N LYS A 21 12.95 -1.75 -11.82
CA LYS A 21 13.25 -0.77 -10.76
C LYS A 21 14.55 -1.15 -10.07
N PHE A 22 15.47 -0.21 -9.94
CA PHE A 22 16.77 -0.45 -9.30
C PHE A 22 16.72 -0.21 -7.79
N GLY A 23 17.76 -0.64 -7.09
CA GLY A 23 17.87 -0.39 -5.65
C GLY A 23 17.97 1.11 -5.36
N GLY A 24 17.22 1.60 -4.39
CA GLY A 24 17.14 3.02 -4.06
C GLY A 24 16.07 3.80 -4.83
N GLU A 25 15.35 3.16 -5.76
CA GLU A 25 14.23 3.82 -6.45
C GLU A 25 12.93 3.74 -5.65
N PHE A 26 12.18 4.84 -5.66
CA PHE A 26 10.83 4.90 -5.13
C PHE A 26 9.84 4.15 -6.05
N VAL A 27 9.00 3.32 -5.45
CA VAL A 27 7.95 2.54 -6.11
C VAL A 27 6.63 2.74 -5.41
N ARG A 28 5.56 2.79 -6.20
CA ARG A 28 4.18 2.77 -5.69
C ARG A 28 3.68 1.33 -5.61
N LYS A 29 2.68 1.09 -4.76
CA LYS A 29 1.93 -0.15 -4.65
C LYS A 29 1.47 -0.64 -6.03
N GLY A 30 1.70 -1.92 -6.30
CA GLY A 30 1.38 -2.58 -7.57
C GLY A 30 2.43 -2.40 -8.67
N SER A 31 3.42 -1.52 -8.51
CA SER A 31 4.49 -1.32 -9.48
C SER A 31 5.28 -2.61 -9.73
N ILE A 32 5.68 -2.82 -10.98
CA ILE A 32 6.50 -3.97 -11.37
C ILE A 32 7.96 -3.66 -11.06
N ILE A 33 8.58 -4.49 -10.22
CA ILE A 33 10.00 -4.38 -9.86
C ILE A 33 10.85 -5.23 -10.80
N ILE A 34 10.45 -6.49 -11.06
CA ILE A 34 11.19 -7.43 -11.93
C ILE A 34 10.21 -8.31 -12.71
N ARG A 35 10.45 -8.48 -14.02
CA ARG A 35 9.83 -9.54 -14.82
C ARG A 35 10.82 -10.67 -15.02
N GLN A 36 10.51 -11.88 -14.57
CA GLN A 36 11.42 -13.01 -14.63
C GLN A 36 10.72 -14.29 -15.10
N ARG A 37 11.51 -15.34 -15.34
CA ARG A 37 11.00 -16.70 -15.54
C ARG A 37 11.54 -17.57 -14.41
N GLY A 38 10.63 -18.18 -13.67
CA GLY A 38 10.98 -18.80 -12.39
C GLY A 38 11.35 -17.75 -11.35
N THR A 39 12.04 -18.19 -10.28
CA THR A 39 12.33 -17.34 -9.11
C THR A 39 13.83 -17.13 -8.91
N THR A 40 14.44 -16.42 -9.87
CA THR A 40 15.83 -15.95 -9.78
C THR A 40 15.99 -14.96 -8.62
N TYR A 41 15.07 -14.01 -8.53
CA TYR A 41 14.91 -13.11 -7.39
C TYR A 41 13.79 -13.62 -6.49
N LYS A 42 14.06 -13.67 -5.18
CA LYS A 42 13.10 -14.05 -4.17
C LYS A 42 12.43 -12.81 -3.58
N GLY A 43 11.14 -12.89 -3.33
CA GLY A 43 10.42 -11.84 -2.62
C GLY A 43 10.82 -11.87 -1.15
N GLY A 44 11.21 -10.72 -0.61
CA GLY A 44 11.32 -10.47 0.83
C GLY A 44 10.09 -9.71 1.34
N LYS A 45 10.27 -8.93 2.40
CA LYS A 45 9.24 -8.03 2.93
C LYS A 45 8.76 -6.99 1.89
N GLY A 46 7.44 -6.80 1.81
CA GLY A 46 6.83 -5.74 1.00
C GLY A 46 6.77 -5.98 -0.49
N VAL A 47 6.98 -7.21 -0.92
CA VAL A 47 6.83 -7.59 -2.31
C VAL A 47 6.06 -8.88 -2.41
N PHE A 48 5.29 -9.02 -3.48
CA PHE A 48 4.54 -10.22 -3.77
C PHE A 48 4.80 -10.69 -5.20
N PHE A 49 4.48 -11.96 -5.45
CA PHE A 49 4.63 -12.58 -6.76
C PHE A 49 3.32 -12.58 -7.52
N GLY A 50 3.38 -12.21 -8.80
CA GLY A 50 2.32 -12.50 -9.77
C GLY A 50 2.34 -13.97 -10.22
N ARG A 51 1.32 -14.37 -10.96
CA ARG A 51 1.19 -15.73 -11.53
C ARG A 51 2.40 -16.15 -12.39
N ASP A 52 3.01 -15.19 -13.10
CA ASP A 52 4.17 -15.40 -13.96
C ASP A 52 5.51 -15.18 -13.24
N TYR A 53 5.52 -15.23 -11.90
CA TYR A 53 6.68 -14.95 -11.05
C TYR A 53 7.25 -13.52 -11.17
N THR A 54 6.49 -12.60 -11.76
CA THR A 54 6.78 -11.16 -11.72
C THR A 54 6.74 -10.67 -10.28
N VAL A 55 7.72 -9.84 -9.89
CA VAL A 55 7.79 -9.25 -8.55
C VAL A 55 7.12 -7.88 -8.58
N HIS A 56 6.16 -7.69 -7.69
CA HIS A 56 5.41 -6.45 -7.52
C HIS A 56 5.63 -5.85 -6.13
N ALA A 57 5.55 -4.52 -6.03
CA ALA A 57 5.55 -3.81 -4.75
C ALA A 57 4.19 -3.95 -4.06
N GLU A 58 4.18 -4.34 -2.78
CA GLU A 58 2.95 -4.46 -1.98
C GLU A 58 2.49 -3.13 -1.41
N TYR A 59 3.41 -2.22 -1.14
CA TYR A 59 3.18 -0.89 -0.60
C TYR A 59 4.14 0.14 -1.23
N ASP A 60 3.85 1.42 -1.00
CA ASP A 60 4.69 2.53 -1.44
C ASP A 60 5.99 2.54 -0.64
N GLY A 61 7.12 2.73 -1.31
CA GLY A 61 8.39 2.55 -0.65
C GLY A 61 9.61 2.59 -1.56
N THR A 62 10.77 2.32 -0.96
CA THR A 62 12.05 2.26 -1.69
C THR A 62 12.48 0.81 -1.90
N VAL A 63 12.90 0.45 -3.11
CA VAL A 63 13.36 -0.91 -3.43
C VAL A 63 14.75 -1.16 -2.86
N LYS A 64 14.93 -2.29 -2.18
CA LYS A 64 16.24 -2.76 -1.71
C LYS A 64 16.51 -4.17 -2.18
N TYR A 65 17.75 -4.39 -2.62
CA TYR A 65 18.26 -5.69 -3.02
C TYR A 65 19.33 -6.13 -2.03
N TYR A 66 19.20 -7.33 -1.49
CA TYR A 66 20.26 -7.93 -0.68
C TYR A 66 20.48 -9.39 -1.05
N LYS A 67 21.69 -9.87 -0.80
CA LYS A 67 22.06 -11.26 -0.98
C LYS A 67 22.16 -11.91 0.39
N ARG A 68 21.50 -13.04 0.56
CA ARG A 68 21.64 -13.85 1.78
C ARG A 68 22.33 -15.17 1.43
N PHE A 69 23.45 -15.42 2.09
CA PHE A 69 24.14 -16.69 2.01
C PHE A 69 23.43 -17.70 2.91
N ARG A 70 23.05 -18.86 2.38
CA ARG A 70 22.54 -19.97 3.19
C ARG A 70 23.17 -21.27 2.69
N GLY A 71 24.31 -21.64 3.29
CA GLY A 71 25.15 -22.71 2.77
C GLY A 71 25.70 -22.36 1.39
N ARG A 72 25.84 -23.33 0.47
CA ARG A 72 26.42 -23.10 -0.87
C ARG A 72 25.54 -22.29 -1.85
N VAL A 73 24.37 -21.81 -1.42
CA VAL A 73 23.40 -21.15 -2.31
C VAL A 73 23.32 -19.65 -2.02
N ASN A 74 23.70 -18.85 -3.02
CA ASN A 74 23.51 -17.41 -3.06
C ASN A 74 22.11 -17.09 -3.57
N ARG A 75 21.26 -16.44 -2.75
CA ARG A 75 19.94 -15.95 -3.17
C ARG A 75 19.85 -14.45 -3.02
N THR A 76 19.37 -13.79 -4.07
CA THR A 76 19.08 -12.36 -4.07
C THR A 76 17.61 -12.14 -3.71
N PHE A 77 17.38 -11.34 -2.69
CA PHE A 77 16.07 -10.95 -2.20
C PHE A 77 15.78 -9.52 -2.64
N VAL A 78 14.50 -9.27 -2.89
CA VAL A 78 13.95 -7.95 -3.22
C VAL A 78 13.01 -7.57 -2.10
N GLU A 79 13.21 -6.40 -1.53
CA GLU A 79 12.33 -5.83 -0.53
C GLU A 79 11.89 -4.44 -0.98
N SER A 80 10.72 -4.04 -0.49
CA SER A 80 10.36 -2.64 -0.47
C SER A 80 10.28 -2.22 1.00
N ASP A 81 10.92 -1.12 1.36
CA ASP A 81 10.74 -0.52 2.68
C ASP A 81 9.60 0.47 2.60
N ALA A 82 8.64 0.36 3.53
CA ALA A 82 7.53 1.28 3.58
C ALA A 82 8.10 2.66 3.90
N ASP A 83 7.88 3.63 3.02
CA ASP A 83 8.30 4.99 3.30
C ASP A 83 7.44 5.50 4.45
N GLN A 84 8.05 5.69 5.63
CA GLN A 84 7.38 6.30 6.77
C GLN A 84 7.02 7.77 6.52
N GLY A 85 7.52 8.35 5.42
CA GLY A 85 7.32 9.75 5.04
C GLY A 85 6.02 10.09 4.31
N ASN A 86 5.14 9.12 4.02
CA ASN A 86 3.78 9.38 3.52
C ASN A 86 2.70 8.72 4.40
N LEU A 87 3.06 8.39 5.65
CA LEU A 87 2.16 7.94 6.71
C LEU A 87 1.64 9.14 7.52
N GLU A 88 1.14 10.18 6.85
CA GLU A 88 0.27 11.13 7.54
C GLU A 88 -1.17 10.58 7.52
N TYR A 89 -1.46 9.92 8.65
CA TYR A 89 -2.77 9.51 9.19
C TYR A 89 -3.45 8.30 8.54
N MET A 90 -3.16 7.10 9.07
CA MET A 90 -4.25 6.21 9.48
C MET A 90 -3.81 5.13 10.46
N THR A 91 -3.72 5.46 11.75
CA THR A 91 -4.22 4.60 12.82
C THR A 91 -4.57 5.47 14.03
N ILE A 92 -5.76 6.07 14.02
CA ILE A 92 -6.48 6.17 15.30
C ILE A 92 -7.27 4.87 15.37
N ASN A 93 -6.89 4.02 16.31
CA ASN A 93 -7.69 2.87 16.71
C ASN A 93 -9.11 3.35 17.03
N THR A 94 -10.04 3.19 16.09
CA THR A 94 -11.37 2.59 16.24
C THR A 94 -12.22 2.91 14.99
N LYS A 95 -12.25 1.93 14.09
CA LYS A 95 -13.29 1.64 13.08
C LYS A 95 -13.77 2.79 12.15
N LYS A 96 -13.37 2.62 10.88
CA LYS A 96 -13.84 3.24 9.62
C LYS A 96 -13.32 4.64 9.31
N SER A 97 -12.38 4.69 8.38
CA SER A 97 -11.97 5.88 7.64
C SER A 97 -12.42 5.75 6.18
N PHE A 98 -12.94 6.83 5.62
CA PHE A 98 -13.40 6.94 4.23
C PHE A 98 -12.40 7.78 3.41
N PRO A 99 -12.13 7.42 2.14
CA PRO A 99 -11.19 8.15 1.31
C PRO A 99 -11.81 9.45 0.76
N CYS A 100 -11.17 10.58 1.01
CA CYS A 100 -11.49 11.85 0.35
C CYS A 100 -10.41 12.18 -0.69
N HIS A 101 -10.73 11.95 -1.97
CA HIS A 101 -9.98 12.53 -3.08
C HIS A 101 -10.86 13.56 -3.77
N GLY A 102 -10.43 14.83 -3.74
CA GLY A 102 -10.87 15.84 -4.70
C GLY A 102 -12.07 16.73 -4.34
N ILE A 103 -12.33 17.01 -3.06
CA ILE A 103 -13.37 17.98 -2.66
C ILE A 103 -12.70 19.28 -2.18
N ASN A 104 -13.24 20.43 -2.60
CA ASN A 104 -12.75 21.75 -2.20
C ASN A 104 -12.71 21.88 -0.66
N PRO A 105 -11.75 22.64 -0.09
CA PRO A 105 -11.58 22.72 1.37
C PRO A 105 -12.82 23.24 2.10
N ILE A 106 -13.61 24.12 1.46
CA ILE A 106 -14.86 24.66 2.03
C ILE A 106 -15.95 23.58 2.11
N GLU A 107 -16.14 22.78 1.06
CA GLU A 107 -17.14 21.69 1.09
C GLU A 107 -16.73 20.56 2.06
N THR A 108 -15.43 20.34 2.21
CA THR A 108 -14.88 19.40 3.20
C THR A 108 -15.18 19.88 4.63
N LEU A 109 -15.11 21.18 4.89
CA LEU A 109 -15.49 21.80 6.17
C LEU A 109 -17.00 21.69 6.44
N TYR A 110 -17.84 21.91 5.42
CA TYR A 110 -19.28 21.72 5.54
C TYR A 110 -19.65 20.27 5.86
N PHE A 111 -19.05 19.30 5.16
CA PHE A 111 -19.30 17.88 5.37
C PHE A 111 -18.79 17.38 6.72
N ALA A 112 -17.64 17.88 7.17
CA ALA A 112 -17.14 17.64 8.53
C ALA A 112 -18.09 18.22 9.59
N SER A 113 -18.66 19.41 9.36
CA SER A 113 -19.60 20.05 10.28
C SER A 113 -20.92 19.27 10.41
N GLU A 114 -21.42 18.69 9.31
CA GLU A 114 -22.64 17.88 9.33
C GLU A 114 -22.42 16.53 10.01
N PHE A 115 -21.27 15.90 9.78
CA PHE A 115 -20.93 14.62 10.41
C PHE A 115 -20.79 14.77 11.94
N VAL A 116 -20.15 15.85 12.39
CA VAL A 116 -20.06 16.18 13.82
C VAL A 116 -21.47 16.40 14.41
N LYS A 117 -22.35 17.13 13.72
CA LYS A 117 -23.74 17.33 14.17
C LYS A 117 -24.53 16.03 14.29
N ILE A 118 -24.44 15.13 13.30
CA ILE A 118 -25.14 13.84 13.30
C ILE A 118 -24.63 12.95 14.45
N HIS A 119 -23.32 12.91 14.66
CA HIS A 119 -22.71 12.06 15.68
C HIS A 119 -23.01 12.57 17.10
N CYS A 120 -22.99 13.90 17.30
CA CYS A 120 -23.43 14.53 18.55
C CYS A 120 -24.92 14.29 18.82
N GLN A 121 -25.77 14.38 17.80
CA GLN A 121 -27.21 14.11 17.94
C GLN A 121 -27.47 12.64 18.33
N GLY A 122 -26.72 11.70 17.77
CA GLY A 122 -26.79 10.28 18.13
C GLY A 122 -26.39 9.99 19.58
N LEU A 123 -25.45 10.76 20.13
CA LEU A 123 -25.04 10.67 21.54
C LEU A 123 -26.10 11.27 22.47
N ILE A 124 -26.68 12.42 22.11
CA ILE A 124 -27.77 13.05 22.87
C ILE A 124 -28.99 12.11 22.94
N ASN A 125 -29.37 11.48 21.82
CA ASN A 125 -30.47 10.52 21.77
C ASN A 125 -30.23 9.26 22.62
N ARG A 126 -28.97 8.97 22.96
CA ARG A 126 -28.57 7.86 23.85
C ARG A 126 -28.39 8.30 25.31
N GLY A 127 -28.79 9.52 25.64
CA GLY A 127 -28.78 10.06 27.00
C GLY A 127 -27.43 10.63 27.44
N TYR A 128 -26.56 11.04 26.51
CA TYR A 128 -25.31 11.70 26.86
C TYR A 128 -25.45 13.23 26.80
N ILE A 129 -24.84 13.90 27.78
CA ILE A 129 -24.72 15.35 27.85
C ILE A 129 -23.32 15.71 27.38
N ILE A 130 -23.25 16.65 26.44
CA ILE A 130 -21.99 17.20 25.92
C ILE A 130 -21.84 18.59 26.52
N SER A 131 -20.81 18.79 27.34
CA SER A 131 -20.48 20.09 27.93
C SER A 131 -19.13 20.59 27.40
N GLU A 132 -19.09 21.88 27.06
CA GLU A 132 -17.85 22.55 26.70
C GLU A 132 -17.06 22.84 27.97
N VAL A 133 -15.79 22.39 28.02
CA VAL A 133 -14.90 22.71 29.13
C VAL A 133 -14.13 23.97 28.74
N GLU A 134 -14.12 24.95 29.65
CA GLU A 134 -13.56 26.29 29.44
C GLU A 134 -12.23 26.26 28.68
N ASN A 135 -12.15 27.07 27.62
CA ASN A 135 -11.05 27.27 26.67
C ASN A 135 -11.08 26.47 25.37
N GLY A 136 -12.20 25.85 24.99
CA GLY A 136 -12.48 25.47 23.60
C GLY A 136 -11.66 24.28 23.04
N GLU A 137 -10.82 23.65 23.87
CA GLU A 137 -9.94 22.57 23.43
C GLU A 137 -10.44 21.17 23.83
N VAL A 138 -11.41 21.05 24.75
CA VAL A 138 -11.89 19.74 25.23
C VAL A 138 -13.39 19.72 25.48
N TRP A 139 -14.09 18.81 24.81
CA TRP A 139 -15.51 18.50 25.07
C TRP A 139 -15.62 17.37 26.08
N LYS A 140 -16.36 17.58 27.17
CA LYS A 140 -16.63 16.53 28.17
C LYS A 140 -17.95 15.84 27.83
N LEU A 141 -17.91 14.51 27.77
CA LEU A 141 -19.08 13.67 27.52
C LEU A 141 -19.47 12.95 28.82
N GLU A 142 -20.63 13.30 29.39
CA GLU A 142 -21.16 12.68 30.60
C GLU A 142 -22.42 11.90 30.27
N LYS A 143 -22.57 10.69 30.85
CA LYS A 143 -23.80 9.92 30.72
C LYS A 143 -24.80 10.49 31.71
N LYS A 144 -25.98 10.88 31.24
CA LYS A 144 -27.05 11.30 32.12
C LYS A 144 -27.48 10.08 32.94
N ASP A 145 -27.33 10.15 34.25
CA ASP A 145 -27.84 9.10 35.14
C ASP A 145 -29.37 8.99 34.98
N PRO A 146 -29.94 7.78 35.11
CA PRO A 146 -31.35 7.52 34.84
C PRO A 146 -32.32 8.31 35.71
#